data_AF-A0A2Y9LC76-F1
#
_entry.id   AF-A0A2Y9LC76-F1
#
_cell.length_a   1.000
_cell.length_b   1.000
_cell.length_c   1.000
_cell.angle_alpha   90.00
_cell.angle_beta   90.00
_cell.angle_gamma   90.00
#
_symmetry.space_group_name_H-M   'P 1'
#
loop_
_entity.id
_entity.type
_entity.pdbx_description
1 polymer ?
#
loop_
_entity_poly.entity_id
_entity_poly.type
_entity_poly.pdbx_seq_one_letter_code
_entity_poly.pdbx_strand_id
1 'polypeptide(L)'
;MAQKPKVDPHVGRLGYLQALVTEFQETESQDAKEQVLANLANFAYDPSNYPYLRQLQEASATCAQTGRTRSTSCRQGASHSSSTACPVPTRRPCYLL
;
A
#
# COMPACT_ATOMS: atom_id res chain seq x y z
N MET A 1 -19.60 14.11 -16.84
CA MET A 1 -18.55 13.90 -17.87
C MET A 1 -17.22 14.17 -17.19
N ALA A 2 -16.46 13.11 -16.86
CA ALA A 2 -15.17 13.26 -16.21
C ALA A 2 -14.18 13.87 -17.22
N GLN A 3 -13.64 15.03 -16.90
CA GLN A 3 -12.61 15.65 -17.72
C GLN A 3 -11.35 14.79 -17.55
N LYS A 4 -10.97 14.06 -18.60
CA LYS A 4 -9.70 13.33 -18.64
C LYS A 4 -8.58 14.34 -18.40
N PRO A 5 -7.70 14.14 -17.40
CA PRO A 5 -6.64 15.10 -17.11
C PRO A 5 -5.81 15.31 -18.38
N LYS A 6 -5.62 16.59 -18.76
CA LYS A 6 -4.69 16.95 -19.82
C LYS A 6 -3.29 16.77 -19.27
N VAL A 7 -2.72 15.58 -19.44
CA VAL A 7 -1.30 15.39 -19.20
C VAL A 7 -0.57 16.33 -20.15
N ASP A 8 0.20 17.26 -19.58
CA ASP A 8 0.98 18.22 -20.34
C ASP A 8 1.93 17.46 -21.29
N PRO A 9 2.02 17.78 -22.59
CA PRO A 9 2.85 17.03 -23.53
C PRO A 9 4.35 17.03 -23.19
N HIS A 10 4.81 17.90 -22.29
CA HIS A 10 6.22 18.11 -21.99
C HIS A 10 6.76 17.29 -20.81
N VAL A 11 5.96 16.47 -20.12
CA VAL A 11 6.44 15.69 -18.95
C VAL A 11 7.33 14.49 -19.32
N GLY A 12 7.41 14.14 -20.61
CA GLY A 12 8.14 12.97 -21.08
C GLY A 12 7.54 11.65 -20.59
N ARG A 13 8.19 10.53 -20.93
CA ARG A 13 7.65 9.19 -20.67
C ARG A 13 7.52 8.88 -19.17
N LEU A 14 8.52 9.25 -18.37
CA LEU A 14 8.50 9.05 -16.92
C LEU A 14 7.39 9.86 -16.26
N GLY A 15 7.24 11.13 -16.62
CA GLY A 15 6.20 12.00 -16.05
C GLY A 15 4.79 11.55 -16.42
N TYR A 16 4.59 11.06 -17.64
CA TYR A 16 3.31 10.46 -18.05
C TYR A 16 2.96 9.22 -17.21
N LEU A 17 3.90 8.32 -17.00
CA LEU A 17 3.69 7.14 -16.16
C LEU A 17 3.45 7.50 -14.68
N GLN A 18 4.13 8.53 -14.18
CA GLN A 18 3.89 9.06 -12.83
C GLN A 18 2.48 9.63 -12.69
N ALA A 19 1.98 10.35 -13.71
CA ALA A 19 0.62 10.87 -13.72
C ALA A 19 -0.42 9.74 -13.66
N LEU A 20 -0.24 8.65 -14.42
CA LEU A 20 -1.11 7.47 -14.35
C LEU A 20 -1.08 6.81 -12.97
N VAL A 21 0.10 6.63 -12.38
CA VAL A 21 0.24 6.06 -11.03
C VAL A 21 -0.43 6.94 -9.97
N THR A 22 -0.35 8.26 -10.13
CA THR A 22 -1.02 9.22 -9.24
C THR A 22 -2.53 9.16 -9.41
N GLU A 23 -3.03 9.20 -10.65
CA GLU A 23 -4.46 9.10 -10.97
C GLU A 23 -5.08 7.81 -10.43
N PHE A 24 -4.37 6.68 -10.54
CA PHE A 24 -4.81 5.40 -9.97
C PHE A 24 -4.96 5.44 -8.45
N GLN A 25 -4.07 6.13 -7.75
CA GLN A 25 -4.08 6.24 -6.28
C GLN A 25 -5.15 7.23 -5.79
N GLU A 26 -5.32 8.34 -6.48
CA GLU A 26 -6.22 9.42 -6.08
C GLU A 26 -7.68 9.19 -6.48
N THR A 27 -7.93 8.40 -7.52
CA THR A 27 -9.31 8.14 -7.95
C THR A 27 -10.03 7.19 -7.00
N GLU A 28 -11.29 7.51 -6.69
CA GLU A 28 -12.17 6.64 -5.87
C GLU A 28 -13.09 5.76 -6.74
N SER A 29 -13.23 6.10 -8.02
CA SER A 29 -14.08 5.36 -8.96
C SER A 29 -13.40 4.08 -9.43
N GLN A 30 -14.07 2.94 -9.23
CA GLN A 30 -13.56 1.63 -9.63
C GLN A 30 -13.35 1.54 -11.15
N ASP A 31 -14.32 1.98 -11.95
CA ASP A 31 -14.20 2.05 -13.41
C ASP A 31 -12.98 2.89 -13.85
N ALA A 32 -12.75 4.02 -13.17
CA ALA A 32 -11.59 4.86 -13.48
C ALA A 32 -10.27 4.16 -13.11
N LYS A 33 -10.22 3.45 -11.97
CA LYS A 33 -9.05 2.63 -11.61
C LYS A 33 -8.75 1.59 -12.66
N GLU A 34 -9.78 0.87 -13.13
CA GLU A 34 -9.63 -0.17 -14.15
C GLU A 34 -9.12 0.40 -15.48
N GLN A 35 -9.60 1.58 -15.88
CA GLN A 35 -9.11 2.27 -17.07
C GLN A 35 -7.64 2.70 -16.95
N VAL A 36 -7.27 3.28 -15.82
CA VAL A 36 -5.88 3.68 -15.56
C VAL A 36 -4.96 2.46 -15.48
N LEU A 37 -5.43 1.38 -14.84
CA LEU A 37 -4.71 0.12 -14.75
C LEU A 37 -4.47 -0.51 -16.12
N ALA A 38 -5.48 -0.49 -17.00
CA ALA A 38 -5.33 -0.97 -18.38
C ALA A 38 -4.29 -0.17 -19.16
N ASN A 39 -4.24 1.16 -18.96
CA ASN A 39 -3.19 1.99 -19.55
C ASN A 39 -1.81 1.58 -19.02
N LEU A 40 -1.63 1.45 -17.70
CA LEU A 40 -0.37 1.02 -17.08
C LEU A 40 0.06 -0.38 -17.57
N ALA A 41 -0.87 -1.31 -17.70
CA ALA A 41 -0.61 -2.65 -18.21
C ALA A 41 -0.10 -2.63 -19.66
N ASN A 42 -0.69 -1.78 -20.52
CA ASN A 42 -0.20 -1.60 -21.90
C ASN A 42 1.25 -1.09 -21.93
N PHE A 43 1.64 -0.19 -21.02
CA PHE A 43 3.05 0.25 -20.91
C PHE A 43 3.96 -0.86 -20.39
N ALA A 44 3.49 -1.65 -19.43
CA ALA A 44 4.23 -2.78 -18.86
C ALA A 44 4.41 -3.95 -19.83
N TYR A 45 3.76 -3.94 -21.00
CA TYR A 45 3.99 -4.93 -22.03
C TYR A 45 5.33 -4.72 -22.77
N ASP A 46 5.79 -3.47 -22.89
CA ASP A 46 7.05 -3.14 -23.58
C ASP A 46 8.23 -3.12 -22.58
N PRO A 47 9.25 -3.99 -22.75
CA PRO A 47 10.45 -4.01 -21.92
C PRO A 47 11.21 -2.67 -21.86
N SER A 48 11.09 -1.82 -22.90
CA SER A 48 11.70 -0.48 -22.91
C SER A 48 11.18 0.41 -21.79
N ASN A 49 10.00 0.09 -21.22
CA ASN A 49 9.37 0.85 -20.15
C ASN A 49 9.77 0.38 -18.75
N TYR A 50 10.40 -0.79 -18.61
CA TYR A 50 10.75 -1.37 -17.31
C TYR A 50 11.66 -0.49 -16.44
N PRO A 51 12.64 0.25 -17.00
CA PRO A 51 13.43 1.19 -16.20
C PRO A 51 12.58 2.27 -15.54
N TYR A 52 11.60 2.83 -16.25
CA TYR A 52 10.70 3.86 -15.71
C TYR A 52 9.72 3.27 -14.69
N LEU A 53 9.17 2.09 -14.96
CA LEU A 53 8.25 1.41 -14.03
C LEU A 53 8.93 1.04 -12.71
N ARG A 54 10.20 0.58 -12.75
CA ARG A 54 10.98 0.32 -11.53
C ARG A 54 11.25 1.58 -10.72
N GLN A 55 11.61 2.69 -11.37
CA GLN A 55 11.79 3.98 -10.70
C GLN A 55 10.52 4.44 -9.97
N LEU A 56 9.34 4.23 -10.58
CA LEU A 56 8.06 4.58 -9.96
C LEU A 56 7.68 3.66 -8.80
N GLN A 57 8.02 2.38 -8.89
CA GLN A 57 7.79 1.44 -7.80
C GLN A 57 8.66 1.77 -6.58
N GLU A 58 9.93 2.13 -6.77
CA GLU A 58 10.81 2.54 -5.68
C GLU A 58 10.34 3.85 -5.01
N ALA A 59 9.87 4.81 -5.81
CA ALA A 59 9.33 6.07 -5.29
C ALA A 59 8.04 5.87 -4.46
N SER A 60 7.17 4.94 -4.86
CA SER A 60 5.90 4.67 -4.16
C SER A 60 6.02 3.66 -3.02
N ALA A 61 7.00 2.76 -3.06
CA ALA A 61 7.22 1.70 -2.06
C ALA A 61 8.03 2.14 -0.84
N THR A 62 8.21 3.45 -0.64
CA THR A 62 8.64 3.93 0.68
C THR A 62 7.49 3.66 1.63
N CYS A 63 7.48 2.47 2.23
CA CYS A 63 6.80 2.25 3.50
C CYS A 63 7.21 3.43 4.36
N ALA A 64 6.29 4.37 4.58
CA ALA A 64 6.41 5.28 5.68
C ALA A 64 6.68 4.36 6.86
N GLN A 65 7.88 4.42 7.40
CA GLN A 65 8.17 3.90 8.71
C GLN A 65 7.19 4.69 9.59
N THR A 66 5.97 4.18 9.76
CA THR A 66 5.08 4.63 10.80
C THR A 66 5.94 4.52 12.02
N GLY A 67 6.30 5.70 12.55
CA GLY A 67 7.44 5.85 13.43
C GLY A 67 7.40 4.72 14.42
N ARG A 68 8.53 4.03 14.54
CA ARG A 68 8.76 2.90 15.45
C ARG A 68 8.33 3.37 16.85
N THR A 69 7.05 3.26 17.17
CA THR A 69 6.49 3.51 18.49
C THR A 69 6.92 2.32 19.30
N ARG A 70 8.13 2.50 19.83
CA ARG A 70 8.72 1.82 20.96
C ARG A 70 7.65 1.61 22.04
N SER A 71 6.88 0.53 21.96
CA SER A 71 6.27 -0.15 23.13
C SER A 71 5.57 -1.44 22.70
N THR A 72 6.25 -2.56 22.90
CA THR A 72 5.61 -3.85 23.14
C THR A 72 4.73 -3.73 24.40
N SER A 73 3.45 -3.40 24.22
CA SER A 73 2.44 -3.48 25.28
C SER A 73 1.05 -3.43 24.64
N CYS A 74 0.62 -4.55 24.08
CA CYS A 74 -0.77 -4.77 23.76
C CYS A 74 -1.54 -4.91 25.10
N ARG A 75 -2.14 -3.83 25.60
CA ARG A 75 -3.19 -3.98 26.62
C ARG A 75 -4.44 -4.50 25.93
N GLN A 76 -4.77 -5.76 26.18
CA GLN A 76 -6.10 -6.29 25.95
C GLN A 76 -7.09 -5.49 26.80
N GLY A 77 -7.86 -4.63 26.15
CA GLY A 77 -9.14 -4.18 26.70
C GLY A 77 -10.10 -5.37 26.65
N ALA A 78 -10.03 -6.23 27.66
CA ALA A 78 -11.09 -7.17 27.94
C ALA A 78 -12.32 -6.36 28.33
N SER A 79 -13.30 -6.28 27.44
CA SER A 79 -14.65 -5.85 27.81
C SER A 79 -15.13 -6.76 28.93
N HIS A 80 -15.21 -6.20 30.13
CA HIS A 80 -15.69 -6.86 31.31
C HIS A 80 -17.19 -7.15 31.13
N SER A 81 -17.54 -8.41 30.88
CA SER A 81 -18.81 -8.93 31.39
C SER A 81 -18.69 -10.42 31.62
N SER A 82 -19.18 -10.84 32.79
CA SER A 82 -19.33 -12.21 33.28
C SER A 82 -18.13 -12.85 34.00
N SER A 83 -18.13 -12.59 35.32
CA SER A 83 -18.01 -13.54 36.42
C SER A 83 -17.44 -14.95 36.14
N THR A 84 -16.45 -15.28 36.97
CA THR A 84 -16.16 -16.60 37.59
C THR A 84 -14.83 -17.26 37.17
N ALA A 85 -13.98 -17.41 38.19
CA ALA A 85 -12.83 -18.32 38.33
C ALA A 85 -11.58 -18.09 37.47
N CYS A 86 -10.56 -17.52 38.10
CA CYS A 86 -9.17 -17.53 37.66
C CYS A 86 -8.60 -18.96 37.62
N PRO A 87 -7.88 -19.36 36.57
CA PRO A 87 -6.79 -20.31 36.69
C PRO A 87 -5.45 -19.57 36.74
N VAL A 88 -4.67 -19.89 37.75
CA VAL A 88 -3.27 -19.47 37.93
C VAL A 88 -2.43 -19.83 36.69
N PRO A 89 -1.54 -18.96 36.19
CA PRO A 89 -0.63 -19.32 35.10
C PRO A 89 0.50 -20.20 35.65
N THR A 90 0.40 -21.50 35.43
CA THR A 90 1.52 -22.43 35.63
C THR A 90 2.62 -22.09 34.63
N ARG A 91 3.74 -21.53 35.13
CA ARG A 91 5.01 -21.48 34.39
C ARG A 91 5.31 -22.86 33.83
N ARG A 92 5.48 -23.00 32.52
CA ARG A 92 6.25 -24.12 31.95
C ARG A 92 7.39 -23.57 31.09
N PRO A 93 8.65 -24.00 31.36
CA PRO A 93 9.83 -23.52 30.66
C PRO A 93 9.91 -24.10 29.25
N CYS A 94 10.44 -23.28 28.33
CA CYS A 94 10.86 -23.69 27.00
C CYS A 94 11.82 -24.87 27.11
N TYR A 95 11.44 -26.01 26.55
CA TYR A 95 12.42 -27.01 26.14
C TYR A 95 12.60 -26.88 24.64
N LEU A 96 13.81 -26.49 24.25
CA LEU A 96 14.39 -26.79 22.96
C LEU A 96 14.26 -28.29 22.70
N LEU A 97 13.72 -28.64 21.54
CA LEU A 97 14.30 -29.66 20.67
C LEU A 97 13.95 -29.30 19.22
#